data_AF-A0A935XNS9-F1
#
_entry.id   AF-A0A935XNS9-F1
#
_cell.length_a   1.000
_cell.length_b   1.000
_cell.length_c   1.000
_cell.angle_alpha   90.00
_cell.angle_beta   90.00
_cell.angle_gamma   90.00
#
_symmetry.space_group_name_H-M   'P 1'
#
loop_
_entity.id
_entity.type
_entity.pdbx_description
1 polymer ?
#
loop_
_entity_poly.entity_id
_entity_poly.type
_entity_poly.pdbx_seq_one_letter_code
_entity_poly.pdbx_strand_id
1 'polypeptide(L)'
;MTSATIGTAPTGPDTQWPLWEVFTQEEAGAPHQHAGSVHATDAEQALQNARDVYARRNEAISIWVVPSVVITASTPEDVGAFFDPANDKAYRHPQFFKTPRGVRVF
;
A
#
# COMPACT_ATOMS: atom_id res chain seq x y z
N MET A 1 -31.63 -11.20 7.91
CA MET A 1 -30.75 -12.18 8.56
C MET A 1 -29.92 -12.85 7.47
N THR A 2 -28.74 -12.32 7.15
CA THR A 2 -27.70 -13.08 6.45
C THR A 2 -26.34 -12.44 6.77
N SER A 3 -25.63 -13.08 7.68
CA SER A 3 -24.28 -12.69 8.12
C SER A 3 -23.28 -13.01 7.02
N ALA A 4 -22.41 -12.04 6.68
CA ALA A 4 -21.20 -12.29 5.90
C ALA A 4 -20.04 -12.55 6.87
N THR A 5 -19.46 -13.74 6.78
CA THR A 5 -18.33 -14.25 7.55
C THR A 5 -17.10 -13.36 7.38
N ILE A 6 -16.66 -12.70 8.46
CA ILE A 6 -15.34 -12.08 8.54
C ILE A 6 -14.33 -13.23 8.72
N GLY A 7 -13.34 -13.31 7.84
CA GLY A 7 -12.28 -14.30 7.92
C GLY A 7 -11.55 -14.22 9.26
N THR A 8 -11.66 -15.29 10.04
CA THR A 8 -10.98 -15.50 11.31
C THR A 8 -9.46 -15.38 11.14
N ALA A 9 -8.84 -14.42 11.81
CA ALA A 9 -7.40 -14.36 11.99
C ALA A 9 -6.91 -15.61 12.73
N PRO A 10 -5.80 -16.25 12.32
CA PRO A 10 -5.30 -17.43 13.01
C PRO A 10 -4.91 -17.05 14.44
N THR A 11 -5.51 -17.74 15.41
CA THR A 11 -5.17 -17.65 16.83
C THR A 11 -4.37 -18.91 17.17
N GLY A 12 -3.06 -18.85 16.99
CA GLY A 12 -2.09 -19.81 17.49
C GLY A 12 -0.78 -19.09 17.80
N PRO A 13 0.09 -19.60 18.68
CA PRO A 13 1.44 -19.08 18.80
C PRO A 13 2.17 -19.44 17.50
N ASP A 14 2.03 -18.60 16.49
CA ASP A 14 2.53 -18.88 15.16
C ASP A 14 4.06 -18.91 15.20
N THR A 15 4.61 -20.12 15.06
CA THR A 15 6.01 -20.37 14.67
C THR A 15 6.33 -19.82 13.27
N GLN A 16 5.37 -19.11 12.66
CA GLN A 16 5.46 -18.49 11.35
C GLN A 16 6.19 -17.15 11.52
N TRP A 17 7.26 -16.99 10.76
CA TRP A 17 8.04 -15.75 10.72
C TRP A 17 7.15 -14.54 10.43
N PRO A 18 7.56 -13.30 10.78
CA PRO A 18 6.71 -12.14 10.55
C PRO A 18 6.32 -11.97 9.08
N LEU A 19 5.13 -11.43 8.85
CA LEU A 19 4.56 -11.18 7.52
C LEU A 19 5.11 -9.87 6.93
N TRP A 20 5.42 -9.92 5.64
CA TRP A 20 5.91 -8.80 4.84
C TRP A 20 5.07 -8.67 3.57
N GLU A 21 4.61 -7.47 3.27
CA GLU A 21 4.00 -7.15 1.98
C GLU A 21 5.07 -6.83 0.95
N VAL A 22 4.87 -7.34 -0.27
CA VAL A 22 5.78 -7.20 -1.40
C VAL A 22 5.13 -6.33 -2.46
N PHE A 23 5.89 -5.32 -2.92
CA PHE A 23 5.50 -4.47 -4.04
C PHE A 23 6.55 -4.58 -5.15
N THR A 24 6.10 -4.81 -6.38
CA THR A 24 6.97 -4.95 -7.55
C THR A 24 6.72 -3.84 -8.57
N GLN A 25 7.77 -3.48 -9.29
CA GLN A 25 7.71 -2.57 -10.43
C GLN A 25 8.16 -3.35 -11.67
N GLU A 26 7.33 -3.39 -12.70
CA GLU A 26 7.62 -4.17 -13.92
C GLU A 26 8.43 -3.37 -14.94
N GLU A 27 8.16 -2.07 -15.05
CA GLU A 27 8.80 -1.17 -16.01
C GLU A 27 9.38 0.08 -15.35
N ALA A 28 10.44 0.64 -15.92
CA ALA A 28 11.10 1.83 -15.38
C ALA A 28 10.17 3.03 -15.42
N GLY A 29 9.79 3.54 -14.25
CA GLY A 29 8.87 4.67 -14.10
C GLY A 29 7.41 4.27 -13.88
N ALA A 30 7.08 2.98 -13.94
CA ALA A 30 5.78 2.48 -13.50
C ALA A 30 5.66 2.56 -11.96
N PRO A 31 4.45 2.69 -11.40
CA PRO A 31 4.27 2.61 -9.95
C PRO A 31 4.54 1.19 -9.44
N HIS A 32 5.05 1.08 -8.21
CA HIS A 32 5.11 -0.20 -7.51
C HIS A 32 3.69 -0.69 -7.21
N GLN A 33 3.39 -1.92 -7.62
CA GLN A 33 2.11 -2.58 -7.43
C GLN A 33 2.25 -3.68 -6.37
N HIS A 34 1.22 -3.86 -5.55
CA HIS A 34 1.21 -4.93 -4.55
C HIS A 34 1.10 -6.28 -5.25
N ALA A 35 2.10 -7.15 -5.04
CA ALA A 35 2.17 -8.47 -5.66
C ALA A 35 1.69 -9.58 -4.71
N GLY A 36 1.80 -9.35 -3.41
CA GLY A 36 1.35 -10.27 -2.36
C GLY A 36 2.22 -10.19 -1.12
N SER A 37 2.26 -11.27 -0.34
CA SER A 37 2.88 -11.30 0.99
C SER A 37 3.83 -12.49 1.16
N VAL A 38 4.91 -12.30 1.92
CA VAL A 38 5.90 -13.34 2.27
C VAL A 38 6.17 -13.37 3.76
N HIS A 39 6.55 -14.52 4.30
CA HIS A 39 7.02 -14.65 5.67
C HIS A 39 8.55 -14.67 5.69
N ALA A 40 9.17 -13.89 6.56
CA ALA A 40 10.63 -13.82 6.69
C ALA A 40 11.04 -13.25 8.04
N THR A 41 12.21 -13.63 8.54
CA THR A 41 12.76 -13.18 9.83
C THR A 41 13.21 -11.72 9.83
N ASP A 42 13.65 -11.21 8.68
CA ASP A 42 14.22 -9.88 8.49
C ASP A 42 14.00 -9.39 7.06
N ALA A 43 14.34 -8.12 6.80
CA ALA A 43 14.12 -7.48 5.51
C ALA A 43 14.96 -8.08 4.37
N GLU A 44 16.18 -8.57 4.65
CA GLU A 44 17.04 -9.15 3.62
C GLU A 44 16.50 -10.51 3.18
N GLN A 45 16.09 -11.34 4.14
CA GLN A 45 15.43 -12.61 3.87
C GLN A 45 14.08 -12.39 3.17
N ALA A 46 13.33 -11.35 3.55
CA ALA A 46 12.09 -10.98 2.87
C ALA A 46 12.34 -10.62 1.40
N LEU A 47 13.38 -9.83 1.10
CA LEU A 47 13.77 -9.49 -0.26
C LEU A 47 14.18 -10.71 -1.08
N GLN A 48 14.95 -11.62 -0.50
CA GLN A 48 15.38 -12.83 -1.19
C GLN A 48 14.18 -13.74 -1.51
N ASN A 49 13.28 -13.96 -0.53
CA ASN A 49 12.05 -14.71 -0.73
C ASN A 49 11.15 -14.05 -1.78
N ALA A 50 10.99 -12.73 -1.72
CA ALA A 50 10.21 -11.96 -2.68
C ALA A 50 10.79 -12.05 -4.10
N ARG A 51 12.12 -11.99 -4.25
CA ARG A 51 12.81 -12.17 -5.53
C ARG A 51 12.53 -13.54 -6.12
N ASP A 52 12.62 -14.61 -5.33
CA ASP A 52 12.48 -15.98 -5.81
C ASP A 52 11.03 -16.32 -6.23
N VAL A 53 10.05 -15.64 -5.63
CA VAL A 53 8.63 -15.81 -5.92
C VAL A 53 8.17 -14.89 -7.06
N TYR A 54 8.48 -13.59 -6.98
CA TYR A 54 7.89 -12.55 -7.82
C TYR A 54 8.78 -12.02 -8.95
N ALA A 55 10.09 -12.30 -8.95
CA ALA A 55 11.00 -11.86 -10.00
C ALA A 55 11.31 -12.95 -11.05
N ARG A 56 10.54 -14.05 -11.06
CA ARG A 56 10.75 -15.12 -12.04
C ARG A 56 10.55 -14.58 -13.44
N ARG A 57 11.58 -14.71 -14.29
CA ARG A 57 11.64 -14.25 -15.70
C ARG A 57 11.88 -12.75 -15.93
N ASN A 58 12.49 -12.05 -14.98
CA ASN A 58 12.92 -10.66 -15.17
C ASN A 58 11.77 -9.67 -15.37
N GLU A 59 10.58 -10.04 -14.88
CA GLU A 59 9.34 -9.27 -15.00
C GLU A 59 9.27 -8.14 -13.96
N ALA A 60 10.14 -8.17 -12.93
CA ALA A 60 10.25 -7.12 -11.92
C ALA A 60 11.65 -6.49 -11.93
N ILE A 61 11.72 -5.18 -12.15
CA ILE A 61 12.96 -4.38 -12.13
C ILE A 61 13.28 -3.79 -10.75
N SER A 62 12.27 -3.65 -9.88
CA SER A 62 12.42 -3.15 -8.51
C SER A 62 11.43 -3.86 -7.59
N ILE A 63 11.87 -4.15 -6.37
CA ILE A 63 11.09 -4.83 -5.34
C ILE A 63 11.21 -4.04 -4.04
N TRP A 64 10.07 -3.73 -3.44
CA TRP A 64 9.98 -3.22 -2.07
C TRP A 64 9.35 -4.27 -1.17
N VAL A 65 9.90 -4.41 0.03
CA VAL A 65 9.32 -5.21 1.11
C VAL A 65 9.04 -4.33 2.30
N VAL A 66 7.87 -4.50 2.89
CA VAL A 66 7.42 -3.71 4.03
C VAL A 66 6.81 -4.66 5.06
N PRO A 67 7.19 -4.59 6.34
CA PRO A 67 6.54 -5.39 7.37
C PRO A 67 5.04 -5.08 7.38
N SER A 68 4.17 -6.10 7.35
CA SER A 68 2.72 -5.86 7.31
C SER A 68 2.25 -5.08 8.55
N VAL A 69 2.96 -5.20 9.67
CA VAL A 69 2.69 -4.49 10.94
C VAL A 69 2.87 -2.97 10.86
N VAL A 70 3.61 -2.44 9.88
CA VAL A 70 3.78 -0.98 9.72
C VAL A 70 2.79 -0.36 8.74
N ILE A 71 2.02 -1.19 8.02
CA ILE A 71 1.05 -0.71 7.04
C ILE A 71 -0.25 -0.38 7.76
N THR A 72 -0.62 0.90 7.73
CA THR A 72 -1.92 1.36 8.22
C THR A 72 -2.88 1.47 7.05
N ALA A 73 -3.90 0.62 7.03
CA ALA A 73 -4.95 0.65 6.02
C ALA A 73 -6.15 1.47 6.52
N SER A 74 -6.73 2.29 5.64
CA SER A 74 -8.03 2.91 5.88
C SER A 74 -9.16 1.91 5.68
N THR A 75 -10.24 2.07 6.41
CA THR A 75 -11.44 1.25 6.27
C THR A 75 -12.39 1.80 5.19
N PRO A 76 -13.31 0.99 4.63
CA PRO A 76 -14.26 1.48 3.61
C PRO A 76 -15.17 2.63 4.09
N GLU A 77 -15.41 2.71 5.40
CA GLU A 77 -16.15 3.79 6.08
C GLU A 77 -15.36 5.11 6.15
N ASP A 78 -14.03 5.06 6.09
CA ASP A 78 -13.16 6.23 6.03
C ASP A 78 -13.21 6.96 4.68
N VAL A 79 -13.80 6.36 3.64
CA VAL A 79 -13.85 6.92 2.29
C VAL A 79 -14.55 8.29 2.28
N GLY A 80 -15.57 8.48 3.12
CA GLY A 80 -16.19 9.80 3.30
C GLY A 80 -15.17 10.81 3.83
N ALA A 81 -14.69 10.64 5.05
CA ALA A 81 -13.85 11.66 5.70
C ALA A 81 -12.55 12.00 4.94
N PHE A 82 -11.92 11.02 4.27
CA PHE A 82 -10.67 11.24 3.55
C PHE A 82 -10.83 11.79 2.12
N PHE A 83 -11.98 11.53 1.46
CA PHE A 83 -12.17 11.88 0.04
C PHE A 83 -13.34 12.84 -0.24
N ASP A 84 -14.15 13.22 0.76
CA ASP A 84 -15.32 14.11 0.62
C ASP A 84 -14.97 15.55 0.15
N PRO A 85 -13.84 16.19 0.52
CA PRO A 85 -13.48 17.48 -0.07
C PRO A 85 -12.99 17.40 -1.53
N ALA A 86 -12.76 16.19 -2.05
CA ALA A 86 -12.15 15.95 -3.36
C ALA A 86 -13.16 15.65 -4.46
N ASN A 87 -14.40 15.26 -4.14
CA ASN A 87 -15.42 14.92 -5.13
C ASN A 87 -16.19 16.13 -5.68
N ASP A 88 -16.28 17.23 -4.94
CA ASP A 88 -17.04 18.42 -5.35
C ASP A 88 -16.21 19.40 -6.21
N LYS A 89 -15.00 18.99 -6.65
CA LYS A 89 -14.10 19.80 -7.47
C LYS A 89 -13.68 19.05 -8.73
N ALA A 90 -14.37 19.34 -9.83
CA ALA A 90 -14.09 18.76 -11.13
C ALA A 90 -12.64 18.99 -11.64
N TYR A 91 -11.93 20.02 -11.13
CA TYR A 91 -10.53 20.29 -11.50
C TYR A 91 -9.69 20.86 -10.35
N ARG A 92 -8.42 20.45 -10.33
CA ARG A 92 -7.34 20.98 -9.49
C ARG A 92 -6.77 22.29 -10.07
N HIS A 93 -7.61 23.28 -10.34
CA HIS A 93 -7.12 24.57 -10.84
C HIS A 93 -6.56 25.40 -9.66
N PRO A 94 -5.34 25.96 -9.75
CA PRO A 94 -4.68 26.65 -8.64
C PRO A 94 -5.46 27.85 -8.08
N GLN A 95 -6.44 28.37 -8.81
CA GLN A 95 -7.31 29.46 -8.37
C GLN A 95 -8.38 29.05 -7.34
N PHE A 96 -8.66 27.75 -7.16
CA PHE A 96 -9.66 27.26 -6.20
C PHE A 96 -9.09 26.96 -4.81
N PHE A 97 -7.78 27.15 -4.61
CA PHE A 97 -7.21 27.18 -3.27
C PHE A 97 -7.46 28.56 -2.67
N LYS A 98 -8.10 28.61 -1.49
CA LYS A 98 -8.12 29.84 -0.69
C LYS A 98 -6.71 30.07 -0.17
N THR A 99 -5.90 30.79 -0.94
CA THR A 99 -4.60 31.27 -0.46
C THR A 99 -4.86 32.24 0.69
N PRO A 100 -4.27 32.04 1.87
CA PRO A 100 -4.36 33.02 2.95
C PRO A 100 -3.86 34.38 2.44
N ARG A 101 -4.55 35.47 2.83
CA ARG A 101 -4.16 36.84 2.45
C ARG A 101 -2.72 37.09 2.90
N GLY A 102 -1.77 37.09 1.96
CA GLY A 102 -0.36 37.35 2.25
C GLY A 102 0.67 36.73 1.29
N VAL A 103 0.27 35.82 0.39
CA VAL A 103 1.24 35.23 -0.55
C VAL A 103 1.40 36.12 -1.78
N ARG A 104 2.58 36.74 -1.91
CA ARG A 104 3.03 37.43 -3.13
C ARG A 104 3.59 36.38 -4.08
N VAL A 105 2.95 36.23 -5.23
CA VAL A 105 3.56 35.58 -6.40
C VAL A 105 4.32 36.70 -7.14
N PHE A 106 5.62 36.49 -7.38
CA PHE A 106 6.45 37.38 -8.19
C PHE A 106 6.24 37.10 -9.68
#